data_AF-A9FMM1-F1
#
_entry.id   AF-A9FMM1-F1
#
_cell.length_a   1.000
_cell.length_b   1.000
_cell.length_c   1.000
_cell.angle_alpha   90.00
_cell.angle_beta   90.00
_cell.angle_gamma   90.00
#
_symmetry.space_group_name_H-M   'P 1'
#
loop_
_entity.id
_entity.type
_entity.pdbx_description
1 polymer ?
#
loop_
_entity_poly.entity_id
_entity_poly.type
_entity_poly.pdbx_seq_one_letter_code
_entity_poly.pdbx_strand_id
1 'polypeptide(L)'
;MSAEQPAKSATSATADETVTRGTDSPLERQIVHYARFGAPLAALVGAGVAGLVAGPPAAILVLAGGALVAVIAIFWASLRVLIGETPLSGADAYAIGAPRAEEEQKQAVLRALKDLEFERSVGKISDEDYAELVAKYRAEAKRLLRLLDADAQPRREQVAALVARHLRRAGLQDDGAPREPDEAAATAEPAATAEPAATAEPAATQGVACGECGTLNDEDAVFCKKCGTKRALAAPQDDPAATDDAAATVDEDENDRRRAS
;
A
#
# COMPACT_ATOMS: atom_id res chain seq x y z
N MET A 1 47.93 -0.22 57.03
CA MET A 1 46.69 0.46 57.42
C MET A 1 45.90 0.71 56.15
N SER A 2 44.65 0.22 56.13
CA SER A 2 43.57 0.46 55.16
C SER A 2 43.73 -0.20 53.78
N ALA A 3 43.09 -1.35 53.51
CA ALA A 3 41.66 -1.56 53.18
C ALA A 3 41.34 -0.98 51.78
N GLU A 4 41.16 -1.75 50.71
CA GLU A 4 40.03 -2.63 50.33
C GLU A 4 39.44 -2.06 49.00
N GLN A 5 39.34 -2.90 47.96
CA GLN A 5 38.56 -2.64 46.72
C GLN A 5 37.04 -2.67 47.06
N PRO A 6 36.09 -2.06 46.30
CA PRO A 6 35.78 -2.52 44.94
C PRO A 6 35.12 -1.53 43.95
N ALA A 7 35.01 -2.00 42.70
CA ALA A 7 34.17 -1.48 41.63
C ALA A 7 32.67 -1.38 42.01
N LYS A 8 32.02 -0.31 41.55
CA LYS A 8 30.56 -0.16 41.33
C LYS A 8 30.39 0.90 40.22
N SER A 9 30.08 0.53 38.98
CA SER A 9 28.76 0.17 38.44
C SER A 9 27.83 1.37 38.24
N ALA A 10 27.37 1.53 36.99
CA ALA A 10 26.14 2.17 36.55
C ALA A 10 26.05 3.71 36.66
N THR A 11 26.38 4.39 35.56
CA THR A 11 25.61 5.56 35.09
C THR A 11 25.70 5.58 33.55
N SER A 12 25.00 4.64 32.93
CA SER A 12 24.65 4.67 31.50
C SER A 12 23.13 4.59 31.42
N ALA A 13 22.48 5.61 31.96
CA ALA A 13 21.03 5.77 31.91
C ALA A 13 20.77 7.26 32.07
N THR A 14 20.52 7.95 30.96
CA THR A 14 19.83 9.26 30.78
C THR A 14 20.37 10.02 29.56
N ALA A 15 20.55 9.36 28.41
CA ALA A 15 20.85 10.05 27.15
C ALA A 15 19.99 9.57 25.97
N ASP A 16 19.08 8.64 26.20
CA ASP A 16 18.29 7.99 25.13
C ASP A 16 16.79 7.99 25.46
N GLU A 17 16.29 9.15 25.91
CA GLU A 17 14.86 9.35 26.20
C GLU A 17 14.39 10.75 25.80
N THR A 18 14.86 11.26 24.64
CA THR A 18 14.40 12.57 24.15
C THR A 18 14.12 12.66 22.65
N VAL A 19 14.36 11.62 21.84
CA VAL A 19 14.22 11.71 20.36
C VAL A 19 12.92 11.12 19.80
N THR A 20 12.03 10.58 20.65
CA THR A 20 10.71 10.03 20.23
C THR A 20 9.54 10.75 20.89
N ARG A 21 9.65 12.06 21.14
CA ARG A 21 8.45 12.90 21.21
C ARG A 21 8.17 13.38 19.80
N GLY A 22 7.44 12.56 19.06
CA GLY A 22 6.83 12.95 17.80
C GLY A 22 6.14 14.30 18.00
N THR A 23 6.69 15.34 17.40
CA THR A 23 6.02 16.61 17.23
C THR A 23 4.95 16.39 16.16
N ASP A 24 3.88 15.68 16.53
CA ASP A 24 2.54 15.99 16.03
C ASP A 24 2.24 17.41 16.51
N SER A 25 2.87 18.40 15.88
CA SER A 25 2.76 19.77 16.35
C SER A 25 1.29 20.17 16.15
N PRO A 26 0.64 20.79 17.16
CA PRO A 26 -0.71 21.34 16.97
C PRO A 26 -0.74 22.33 15.79
N LEU A 27 0.42 22.92 15.48
CA LEU A 27 0.70 23.73 14.29
C LEU A 27 0.46 23.00 12.98
N GLU A 28 0.90 21.74 12.80
CA GLU A 28 0.75 21.03 11.53
C GLU A 28 -0.72 20.63 11.27
N ARG A 29 -1.45 20.23 12.31
CA ARG A 29 -2.92 20.06 12.22
C ARG A 29 -3.64 21.39 11.96
N GLN A 30 -3.21 22.47 12.61
CA GLN A 30 -3.76 23.80 12.36
C GLN A 30 -3.48 24.26 10.93
N ILE A 31 -2.28 24.06 10.39
CA ILE A 31 -1.92 24.44 9.03
C ILE A 31 -2.77 23.70 8.01
N VAL A 32 -2.99 22.38 8.19
CA VAL A 32 -3.88 21.61 7.29
C VAL A 32 -5.35 22.07 7.41
N HIS A 33 -5.80 22.41 8.60
CA HIS A 33 -7.17 22.92 8.83
C HIS A 33 -7.35 24.33 8.25
N TYR A 34 -6.44 25.26 8.53
CA TYR A 34 -6.43 26.60 7.97
C TYR A 34 -6.18 26.61 6.46
N ALA A 35 -5.45 25.64 5.89
CA ALA A 35 -5.31 25.53 4.45
C ALA A 35 -6.63 25.10 3.78
N ARG A 36 -7.36 24.16 4.41
CA ARG A 36 -8.67 23.69 3.90
C ARG A 36 -9.77 24.75 3.99
N PHE A 37 -9.80 25.54 5.06
CA PHE A 37 -10.80 26.58 5.26
C PHE A 37 -10.35 27.98 4.81
N GLY A 38 -9.06 28.25 4.72
CA GLY A 38 -8.49 29.55 4.36
C GLY A 38 -8.58 29.86 2.88
N ALA A 39 -8.41 28.87 2.00
CA ALA A 39 -8.57 29.06 0.56
C ALA A 39 -10.00 29.48 0.15
N PRO A 40 -11.09 28.78 0.57
CA PRO A 40 -12.44 29.23 0.25
C PRO A 40 -12.81 30.55 0.93
N LEU A 41 -12.36 30.77 2.17
CA LEU A 41 -12.61 32.04 2.88
C LEU A 41 -11.92 33.23 2.18
N ALA A 42 -10.67 33.06 1.72
CA ALA A 42 -9.95 34.09 0.97
C ALA A 42 -10.62 34.39 -0.37
N ALA A 43 -11.13 33.37 -1.07
CA ALA A 43 -11.89 33.56 -2.31
C ALA A 43 -13.20 34.34 -2.08
N LEU A 44 -13.93 34.04 -1.00
CA LEU A 44 -15.15 34.76 -0.61
C LEU A 44 -14.87 36.22 -0.21
N VAL A 45 -13.82 36.46 0.57
CA VAL A 45 -13.40 37.82 0.97
C VAL A 45 -12.95 38.61 -0.27
N GLY A 46 -12.15 38.00 -1.15
CA GLY A 46 -11.71 38.62 -2.41
C GLY A 46 -12.87 38.97 -3.34
N ALA A 47 -13.87 38.08 -3.45
CA ALA A 47 -15.08 38.33 -4.23
C ALA A 47 -15.92 39.47 -3.64
N GLY A 48 -16.04 39.54 -2.32
CA GLY A 48 -16.70 40.65 -1.63
C GLY A 48 -16.02 41.99 -1.93
N VAL A 49 -14.71 42.08 -1.74
CA VAL A 49 -13.94 43.30 -2.02
C VAL A 49 -14.05 43.70 -3.49
N ALA A 50 -13.89 42.77 -4.43
CA ALA A 50 -14.03 43.03 -5.86
C ALA A 50 -15.44 43.51 -6.23
N GLY A 51 -16.47 42.91 -5.61
CA GLY A 51 -17.87 43.30 -5.78
C GLY A 51 -18.16 44.72 -5.30
N LEU A 52 -17.58 45.13 -4.17
CA LEU A 52 -17.75 46.49 -3.64
C LEU A 52 -17.00 47.54 -4.47
N VAL A 53 -15.80 47.23 -4.97
CA VAL A 53 -14.93 48.20 -5.67
C VAL A 53 -15.24 48.33 -7.16
N ALA A 54 -15.54 47.21 -7.83
CA ALA A 54 -15.66 47.13 -9.28
C ALA A 54 -17.03 46.58 -9.76
N GLY A 55 -17.93 46.29 -8.82
CA GLY A 55 -19.31 45.86 -9.09
C GLY A 55 -19.51 44.35 -9.23
N PRO A 56 -20.77 43.90 -9.39
CA PRO A 56 -21.13 42.48 -9.41
C PRO A 56 -20.38 41.60 -10.43
N PRO A 57 -20.09 42.06 -11.67
CA PRO A 57 -19.33 41.27 -12.63
C PRO A 57 -17.92 40.89 -12.15
N ALA A 58 -17.26 41.78 -11.40
CA ALA A 58 -15.93 41.52 -10.86
C ALA A 58 -15.96 40.45 -9.75
N ALA A 59 -16.97 40.46 -8.90
CA ALA A 59 -17.17 39.42 -7.89
C ALA A 59 -17.36 38.03 -8.52
N ILE A 60 -18.16 37.95 -9.60
CA ILE A 60 -18.40 36.70 -10.34
C ILE A 60 -17.09 36.17 -10.93
N LEU A 61 -16.26 37.02 -11.53
CA LEU A 61 -14.97 36.62 -12.09
C LEU A 61 -14.00 36.09 -11.01
N VAL A 62 -13.96 36.72 -9.83
CA VAL A 62 -13.12 36.26 -8.71
C VAL A 62 -13.59 34.90 -8.19
N LEU A 63 -14.90 34.69 -8.05
CA LEU A 63 -15.45 33.40 -7.64
C LEU A 63 -15.18 32.31 -8.67
N ALA A 64 -15.39 32.60 -9.95
CA ALA A 64 -15.13 31.65 -11.04
C ALA A 64 -13.64 31.27 -11.13
N GLY A 65 -12.74 32.26 -11.02
CA GLY A 65 -11.30 32.03 -10.98
C GLY A 65 -10.86 31.23 -9.75
N GLY A 66 -11.39 31.56 -8.57
CA GLY A 66 -11.14 30.82 -7.34
C GLY A 66 -11.61 29.36 -7.42
N ALA A 67 -12.80 29.13 -7.97
CA ALA A 67 -13.34 27.79 -8.20
C ALA A 67 -12.47 26.98 -9.18
N LEU A 68 -12.02 27.60 -10.28
CA LEU A 68 -11.14 26.95 -11.24
C LEU A 68 -9.80 26.54 -10.61
N VAL A 69 -9.17 27.44 -9.83
CA VAL A 69 -7.92 27.14 -9.11
C VAL A 69 -8.14 26.00 -8.10
N ALA A 70 -9.28 25.98 -7.40
CA ALA A 70 -9.60 24.90 -6.48
C ALA A 70 -9.73 23.54 -7.18
N VAL A 71 -10.40 23.49 -8.34
CA VAL A 71 -10.51 22.27 -9.15
C VAL A 71 -9.13 21.77 -9.60
N ILE A 72 -8.28 22.67 -10.11
CA ILE A 72 -6.92 22.34 -10.52
C ILE A 72 -6.10 21.80 -9.34
N ALA A 73 -6.21 22.43 -8.16
CA ALA A 73 -5.52 21.99 -6.96
C ALA A 73 -6.00 20.60 -6.49
N ILE A 74 -7.30 20.33 -6.52
CA ILE A 74 -7.88 19.02 -6.18
C ILE A 74 -7.41 17.95 -7.18
N PHE A 75 -7.46 18.26 -8.47
CA PHE A 75 -6.99 17.36 -9.53
C PHE A 75 -5.50 17.02 -9.34
N TRP A 76 -4.66 18.04 -9.10
CA TRP A 76 -3.24 17.85 -8.87
C TRP A 76 -2.95 17.02 -7.60
N ALA A 77 -3.71 17.26 -6.52
CA ALA A 77 -3.62 16.46 -5.31
C ALA A 77 -3.98 14.99 -5.56
N SER A 78 -5.06 14.73 -6.32
CA SER A 78 -5.45 13.38 -6.71
C SER A 78 -4.37 12.69 -7.55
N LEU A 79 -3.76 13.42 -8.48
CA LEU A 79 -2.69 12.89 -9.32
C LEU A 79 -1.45 12.50 -8.49
N ARG A 80 -1.07 13.31 -7.50
CA ARG A 80 0.04 12.96 -6.60
C ARG A 80 -0.24 11.73 -5.74
N VAL A 81 -1.47 11.58 -5.27
CA VAL A 81 -1.89 10.37 -4.54
C VAL A 81 -1.78 9.14 -5.45
N LEU A 82 -2.19 9.25 -6.72
CA LEU A 82 -2.08 8.15 -7.68
C LEU A 82 -0.62 7.80 -8.02
N ILE A 83 0.26 8.80 -8.10
CA ILE A 83 1.69 8.61 -8.38
C ILE A 83 2.43 8.06 -7.13
N GLY A 84 1.78 8.03 -5.96
CA GLY A 84 2.37 7.53 -4.72
C GLY A 84 3.32 8.53 -4.06
N GLU A 85 3.26 9.81 -4.43
CA GLU A 85 3.99 10.88 -3.74
C GLU A 85 3.29 11.19 -2.41
N THR A 86 3.60 10.41 -1.38
CA THR A 86 3.27 10.82 0.00
C THR A 86 4.09 12.07 0.31
N PRO A 87 3.46 13.21 0.67
CA PRO A 87 4.21 14.41 1.00
C PRO A 87 5.00 14.14 2.29
N LEU A 88 6.28 13.81 2.16
CA LEU A 88 7.21 13.80 3.27
C LEU A 88 7.48 15.25 3.65
N SER A 89 7.38 15.56 4.94
CA SER A 89 7.86 16.84 5.46
C SER A 89 9.35 16.99 5.11
N GLY A 90 9.83 18.20 4.83
CA GLY A 90 11.25 18.41 4.49
C GLY A 90 12.22 17.88 5.56
N ALA A 91 11.78 17.86 6.82
CA ALA A 91 12.50 17.24 7.92
C ALA A 91 12.54 15.70 7.81
N ASP A 92 11.44 15.08 7.39
CA ASP A 92 11.37 13.62 7.19
C ASP A 92 12.20 13.20 5.97
N ALA A 93 12.21 13.99 4.90
CA ALA A 93 13.04 13.75 3.73
C ALA A 93 14.54 13.78 4.06
N TYR A 94 14.97 14.70 4.92
CA TYR A 94 16.36 14.77 5.39
C TYR A 94 16.71 13.61 6.34
N ALA A 95 15.80 13.25 7.24
CA ALA A 95 15.99 12.12 8.16
C ALA A 95 16.04 10.75 7.46
N ILE A 96 15.38 10.61 6.30
CA ILE A 96 15.44 9.43 5.44
C ILE A 96 16.68 9.45 4.52
N GLY A 97 17.13 10.64 4.10
CA GLY A 97 18.15 10.80 3.08
C GLY A 97 19.61 10.85 3.57
N ALA A 98 19.86 11.12 4.85
CA ALA A 98 21.22 11.13 5.39
C ALA A 98 21.66 9.69 5.73
N PRO A 99 22.60 9.09 4.96
CA PRO A 99 23.11 7.76 5.28
C PRO A 99 23.77 7.79 6.65
N ARG A 100 23.42 6.81 7.50
CA ARG A 100 24.02 6.71 8.82
C ARG A 100 25.46 6.20 8.71
N ALA A 101 26.31 6.53 9.67
CA ALA A 101 27.72 6.11 9.67
C ALA A 101 27.87 4.58 9.53
N GLU A 102 26.93 3.82 10.10
CA GLU A 102 26.89 2.35 10.02
C GLU A 102 26.49 1.84 8.63
N GLU A 103 25.64 2.57 7.92
CA GLU A 103 25.23 2.24 6.54
C GLU A 103 26.36 2.52 5.55
N GLU A 104 27.10 3.60 5.76
CA GLU A 104 28.32 3.90 5.00
C GLU A 104 29.40 2.84 5.21
N GLN A 105 29.62 2.41 6.47
CA GLN A 105 30.53 1.31 6.79
C GLN A 105 30.13 0.01 6.10
N LYS A 106 28.83 -0.34 6.12
CA LYS A 106 28.32 -1.51 5.39
C LYS A 106 28.65 -1.41 3.90
N GLN A 107 28.38 -0.26 3.27
CA GLN A 107 28.67 -0.06 1.86
C GLN A 107 30.18 -0.15 1.55
N ALA A 108 31.03 0.37 2.45
CA ALA A 108 32.47 0.26 2.33
C ALA A 108 32.94 -1.20 2.37
N VAL A 109 32.46 -2.00 3.34
CA VAL A 109 32.81 -3.42 3.47
C VAL A 109 32.32 -4.24 2.27
N LEU A 110 31.10 -3.98 1.77
CA LEU A 110 30.58 -4.68 0.59
C LEU A 110 31.35 -4.33 -0.68
N ARG A 111 31.80 -3.07 -0.80
CA ARG A 111 32.68 -2.64 -1.89
C ARG A 111 34.05 -3.31 -1.78
N ALA A 112 34.63 -3.38 -0.58
CA ALA A 112 35.91 -4.06 -0.35
C ALA A 112 35.84 -5.55 -0.71
N LEU A 113 34.73 -6.24 -0.40
CA LEU A 113 34.53 -7.63 -0.81
C LEU A 113 34.51 -7.81 -2.34
N LYS A 114 33.88 -6.88 -3.08
CA LYS A 114 33.89 -6.91 -4.55
C LYS A 114 35.28 -6.60 -5.12
N ASP A 115 36.00 -5.67 -4.50
CA ASP A 115 37.34 -5.30 -4.93
C ASP A 115 38.32 -6.47 -4.76
N LEU A 116 38.25 -7.18 -3.63
CA LEU A 116 39.04 -8.40 -3.40
C LEU A 116 38.76 -9.49 -4.45
N GLU A 117 37.49 -9.66 -4.86
CA GLU A 117 37.14 -10.59 -5.93
C GLU A 117 37.75 -10.19 -7.28
N PHE A 118 37.76 -8.89 -7.57
CA PHE A 118 38.41 -8.35 -8.75
C PHE A 118 39.94 -8.55 -8.71
N GLU A 119 40.60 -8.24 -7.59
CA GLU A 119 42.05 -8.41 -7.44
C GLU A 119 42.48 -9.88 -7.59
N ARG A 120 41.69 -10.82 -7.05
CA ARG A 120 41.90 -12.26 -7.28
C ARG A 120 41.75 -12.60 -8.76
N SER A 121 40.72 -12.10 -9.42
CA SER A 121 40.48 -12.39 -10.86
C SER A 121 41.58 -11.86 -11.77
N VAL A 122 42.25 -10.78 -11.36
CA VAL A 122 43.39 -10.17 -12.06
C VAL A 122 44.72 -10.83 -11.65
N GLY A 123 44.71 -11.73 -10.66
CA GLY A 123 45.90 -12.44 -10.17
C GLY A 123 46.83 -11.58 -9.30
N LYS A 124 46.33 -10.48 -8.71
CA LYS A 124 47.12 -9.61 -7.81
C LYS A 124 47.31 -10.20 -6.42
N ILE A 125 46.40 -11.07 -6.00
CA ILE A 125 46.40 -11.72 -4.69
C ILE A 125 46.32 -13.23 -4.86
N SER A 126 46.93 -13.97 -3.94
CA SER A 126 46.84 -15.44 -3.90
C SER A 126 45.45 -15.90 -3.46
N ASP A 127 45.09 -17.15 -3.78
CA ASP A 127 43.82 -17.73 -3.35
C ASP A 127 43.78 -17.91 -1.82
N GLU A 128 44.93 -18.18 -1.19
CA GLU A 128 45.07 -18.28 0.26
C GLU A 128 44.82 -16.93 0.95
N ASP A 129 45.44 -15.85 0.48
CA ASP A 129 45.25 -14.50 1.04
C ASP A 129 43.80 -14.01 0.82
N TYR A 130 43.23 -14.32 -0.34
CA TYR A 130 41.83 -14.03 -0.63
C TYR A 130 40.89 -14.72 0.36
N ALA A 131 41.10 -16.01 0.65
CA ALA A 131 40.25 -16.78 1.55
C ALA A 131 40.26 -16.19 2.97
N GLU A 132 41.44 -15.80 3.48
CA GLU A 132 41.57 -15.18 4.79
C GLU A 132 40.86 -13.81 4.86
N LEU A 133 41.15 -12.93 3.90
CA LEU A 133 40.58 -11.57 3.87
C LEU A 133 39.06 -11.61 3.71
N VAL A 134 38.53 -12.45 2.82
CA VAL A 134 37.09 -12.60 2.62
C VAL A 134 36.40 -13.15 3.87
N ALA A 135 37.02 -14.09 4.58
CA ALA A 135 36.46 -14.58 5.84
C ALA A 135 36.30 -13.46 6.88
N LYS A 136 37.34 -12.61 7.02
CA LYS A 136 37.32 -11.45 7.91
C LYS A 136 36.25 -10.43 7.53
N TYR A 137 36.23 -9.97 6.27
CA TYR A 137 35.26 -8.98 5.81
C TYR A 137 33.82 -9.50 5.82
N ARG A 138 33.59 -10.81 5.57
CA ARG A 138 32.25 -11.41 5.72
C ARG A 138 31.79 -11.46 7.18
N ALA A 139 32.69 -11.71 8.12
CA ALA A 139 32.36 -11.66 9.55
C ALA A 139 31.98 -10.23 9.97
N GLU A 140 32.73 -9.23 9.49
CA GLU A 140 32.44 -7.82 9.73
C GLU A 140 31.12 -7.37 9.09
N ALA A 141 30.86 -7.73 7.83
CA ALA A 141 29.59 -7.44 7.16
C ALA A 141 28.39 -8.04 7.92
N LYS A 142 28.50 -9.29 8.38
CA LYS A 142 27.46 -9.95 9.20
C LYS A 142 27.23 -9.20 10.51
N ARG A 143 28.29 -8.72 11.16
CA ARG A 143 28.18 -7.93 12.39
C ARG A 143 27.42 -6.62 12.14
N LEU A 144 27.79 -5.87 11.10
CA LEU A 144 27.13 -4.60 10.75
C LEU A 144 25.66 -4.80 10.38
N LEU A 145 25.32 -5.84 9.62
CA LEU A 145 23.94 -6.14 9.27
C LEU A 145 23.08 -6.45 10.50
N ARG A 146 23.61 -7.23 11.46
CA ARG A 146 22.90 -7.52 12.72
C ARG A 146 22.64 -6.28 13.55
N LEU A 147 23.60 -5.35 13.60
CA LEU A 147 23.44 -4.08 14.31
C LEU A 147 22.34 -3.23 13.66
N LEU A 148 22.38 -3.06 12.34
CA LEU A 148 21.35 -2.33 11.60
C LEU A 148 19.96 -2.97 11.73
N ASP A 149 19.88 -4.30 11.73
CA ASP A 149 18.61 -5.01 11.94
C ASP A 149 18.06 -4.81 13.35
N ALA A 150 18.92 -4.79 14.37
CA ALA A 150 18.54 -4.50 15.76
C ALA A 150 17.98 -3.07 15.89
N ASP A 151 18.70 -2.08 15.33
CA ASP A 151 18.27 -0.68 15.34
C ASP A 151 16.98 -0.44 14.53
N ALA A 152 16.73 -1.28 13.52
CA ALA A 152 15.53 -1.22 12.71
C ALA A 152 14.31 -1.90 13.36
N GLN A 153 14.48 -2.79 14.35
CA GLN A 153 13.38 -3.53 14.99
C GLN A 153 12.23 -2.65 15.48
N PRO A 154 12.44 -1.58 16.27
CA PRO A 154 11.32 -0.79 16.79
C PRO A 154 10.50 -0.15 15.67
N ARG A 155 11.14 0.25 14.56
CA ARG A 155 10.44 0.75 13.38
C ARG A 155 9.68 -0.35 12.64
N ARG A 156 10.26 -1.54 12.51
CA ARG A 156 9.60 -2.71 11.90
C ARG A 156 8.32 -3.08 12.67
N GLU A 157 8.38 -3.08 14.00
CA GLU A 157 7.21 -3.35 14.86
C GLU A 157 6.13 -2.30 14.72
N GLN A 158 6.49 -1.01 14.68
CA GLN A 158 5.55 0.08 14.45
C GLN A 158 4.86 -0.03 13.08
N VAL A 159 5.64 -0.31 12.03
CA VAL A 159 5.10 -0.54 10.68
C VAL A 159 4.19 -1.76 10.67
N ALA A 160 4.59 -2.87 11.28
CA ALA A 160 3.75 -4.08 11.39
C ALA A 160 2.42 -3.78 12.11
N ALA A 161 2.44 -3.00 13.19
CA ALA A 161 1.22 -2.60 13.92
C ALA A 161 0.32 -1.66 13.10
N LEU A 162 0.90 -0.77 12.29
CA LEU A 162 0.16 0.09 11.36
C LEU A 162 -0.49 -0.73 10.24
N VAL A 163 0.27 -1.64 9.63
CA VAL A 163 -0.21 -2.55 8.59
C VAL A 163 -1.32 -3.43 9.14
N ALA A 164 -1.16 -4.03 10.31
CA ALA A 164 -2.19 -4.86 10.93
C ALA A 164 -3.47 -4.07 11.23
N ARG A 165 -3.35 -2.82 11.72
CA ARG A 165 -4.53 -1.95 11.87
C ARG A 165 -5.22 -1.64 10.55
N HIS A 166 -4.45 -1.44 9.48
CA HIS A 166 -5.01 -1.15 8.16
C HIS A 166 -5.73 -2.38 7.58
N LEU A 167 -5.11 -3.55 7.66
CA LEU A 167 -5.69 -4.81 7.19
C LEU A 167 -6.99 -5.16 7.93
N ARG A 168 -7.05 -4.97 9.26
CA ARG A 168 -8.30 -5.14 10.02
C ARG A 168 -9.40 -4.19 9.58
N ARG A 169 -9.08 -2.91 9.34
CA ARG A 169 -10.09 -1.95 8.84
C ARG A 169 -10.58 -2.29 7.43
N ALA A 170 -9.72 -2.88 6.61
CA ALA A 170 -10.05 -3.31 5.26
C ALA A 170 -10.77 -4.68 5.21
N GLY A 171 -10.90 -5.39 6.35
CA GLY A 171 -11.48 -6.73 6.39
C GLY A 171 -10.65 -7.80 5.68
N LEU A 172 -9.35 -7.54 5.46
CA LEU A 172 -8.43 -8.42 4.71
C LEU A 172 -7.55 -9.28 5.64
N GLN A 173 -7.86 -9.30 6.94
CA GLN A 173 -7.14 -10.08 7.93
C GLN A 173 -8.10 -11.11 8.51
N ASP A 174 -8.01 -12.34 8.03
CA ASP A 174 -8.53 -13.52 8.71
C ASP A 174 -7.55 -13.84 9.84
N ASP A 175 -7.67 -13.10 10.93
CA ASP A 175 -7.16 -13.59 12.21
C ASP A 175 -7.94 -14.91 12.39
N GLY A 176 -7.28 -16.06 12.31
CA GLY A 176 -7.90 -17.38 12.47
C GLY A 176 -8.47 -17.61 13.87
N ALA A 177 -9.32 -16.69 14.33
CA ALA A 177 -10.19 -16.83 15.47
C ALA A 177 -11.00 -18.12 15.22
N PRO A 178 -10.95 -19.08 16.14
CA PRO A 178 -11.84 -20.22 16.09
C PRO A 178 -13.26 -19.66 15.95
N ARG A 179 -13.93 -20.01 14.86
CA ARG A 179 -15.38 -19.84 14.77
C ARG A 179 -15.94 -20.73 15.88
N GLU A 180 -16.38 -20.12 16.97
CA GLU A 180 -17.05 -20.85 18.03
C GLU A 180 -18.19 -21.66 17.39
N PRO A 181 -18.23 -22.99 17.58
CA PRO A 181 -19.36 -23.76 17.11
C PRO A 181 -20.59 -23.25 17.87
N ASP A 182 -21.60 -22.81 17.11
CA ASP A 182 -22.89 -22.39 17.63
C ASP A 182 -23.51 -23.59 18.36
N GLU A 183 -23.38 -23.59 19.68
CA GLU A 183 -23.87 -24.62 20.58
C GLU A 183 -25.37 -24.40 20.77
N ALA A 184 -26.16 -24.80 19.77
CA ALA A 184 -27.60 -24.93 19.88
C ALA A 184 -28.11 -26.06 18.97
N ALA A 185 -27.93 -27.30 19.42
CA ALA A 185 -28.96 -28.36 19.38
C ALA A 185 -28.33 -29.73 19.64
N ALA A 186 -28.23 -30.11 20.92
CA ALA A 186 -28.16 -31.51 21.30
C ALA A 186 -29.12 -31.75 22.46
N THR A 187 -30.33 -32.21 22.13
CA THR A 187 -31.10 -33.09 23.01
C THR A 187 -31.77 -34.14 22.12
N ALA A 188 -31.15 -35.32 22.08
CA ALA A 188 -31.65 -36.59 21.57
C ALA A 188 -32.86 -37.05 22.44
N GLU A 189 -33.86 -37.84 22.04
CA GLU A 189 -33.96 -38.98 21.10
C GLU A 189 -35.43 -39.55 21.19
N PRO A 190 -35.85 -40.71 20.63
CA PRO A 190 -35.96 -41.17 19.23
C PRO A 190 -37.41 -41.63 18.83
N ALA A 191 -37.72 -41.77 17.52
CA ALA A 191 -38.38 -42.95 16.91
C ALA A 191 -39.06 -42.69 15.53
N ALA A 192 -38.72 -43.59 14.60
CA ALA A 192 -39.53 -44.19 13.51
C ALA A 192 -39.94 -43.39 12.24
N THR A 193 -39.20 -43.72 11.16
CA THR A 193 -39.66 -44.14 9.81
C THR A 193 -40.58 -43.23 8.97
N ALA A 194 -40.01 -42.60 7.94
CA ALA A 194 -40.37 -42.76 6.51
C ALA A 194 -39.70 -41.67 5.63
N GLU A 195 -38.90 -42.08 4.63
CA GLU A 195 -38.49 -41.29 3.46
C GLU A 195 -39.64 -41.20 2.41
N PRO A 196 -39.54 -40.41 1.33
CA PRO A 196 -38.83 -39.14 1.11
C PRO A 196 -39.70 -38.08 0.39
N ALA A 197 -39.40 -36.78 0.51
CA ALA A 197 -39.76 -35.78 -0.50
C ALA A 197 -38.93 -34.50 -0.37
N ALA A 198 -38.30 -34.15 -1.50
CA ALA A 198 -37.71 -32.88 -1.93
C ALA A 198 -38.23 -31.60 -1.21
N THR A 199 -37.43 -30.57 -0.93
CA THR A 199 -36.48 -29.90 -1.83
C THR A 199 -35.45 -29.14 -1.00
N ALA A 200 -34.16 -29.38 -1.27
CA ALA A 200 -33.11 -28.42 -1.01
C ALA A 200 -32.62 -27.92 -2.37
N GLU A 201 -32.53 -26.60 -2.53
CA GLU A 201 -31.51 -26.03 -3.41
C GLU A 201 -30.72 -24.99 -2.61
N PRO A 202 -29.55 -25.37 -2.05
CA PRO A 202 -28.43 -24.47 -2.01
C PRO A 202 -27.90 -24.35 -3.45
N ALA A 203 -27.67 -23.12 -3.92
CA ALA A 203 -27.04 -22.88 -5.21
C ALA A 203 -25.76 -23.71 -5.30
N ALA A 204 -25.77 -24.71 -6.19
CA ALA A 204 -24.60 -25.51 -6.51
C ALA A 204 -23.53 -24.56 -7.07
N THR A 205 -22.42 -24.41 -6.34
CA THR A 205 -21.18 -23.87 -6.89
C THR A 205 -20.71 -24.80 -8.00
N GLN A 206 -21.06 -24.47 -9.23
CA GLN A 206 -20.44 -25.05 -10.41
C GLN A 206 -18.99 -24.58 -10.40
N GLY A 207 -18.06 -25.51 -10.25
CA GLY A 207 -16.63 -25.23 -10.15
C GLY A 207 -15.88 -26.21 -11.02
N VAL A 208 -14.88 -25.72 -11.75
CA VAL A 208 -14.11 -26.53 -12.67
C VAL A 208 -12.76 -26.87 -12.04
N ALA A 209 -12.44 -28.16 -12.00
CA ALA A 209 -11.19 -28.65 -11.44
C ALA A 209 -9.99 -28.20 -12.29
N CYS A 210 -8.90 -27.83 -11.62
CA CYS A 210 -7.62 -27.55 -12.27
C CYS A 210 -7.01 -28.87 -12.80
N GLY A 211 -6.63 -28.89 -14.08
CA GLY A 211 -6.00 -30.06 -14.71
C GLY A 211 -4.61 -30.42 -14.16
N GLU A 212 -3.92 -29.50 -13.49
CA GLU A 212 -2.60 -29.80 -12.89
C GLU A 212 -2.66 -30.22 -11.42
N CYS A 213 -3.46 -29.54 -10.59
CA CYS A 213 -3.43 -29.77 -9.14
C CYS A 213 -4.77 -30.26 -8.56
N GLY A 214 -5.81 -30.43 -9.39
CA GLY A 214 -7.12 -30.93 -8.99
C GLY A 214 -7.97 -29.97 -8.15
N THR A 215 -7.50 -28.76 -7.88
CA THR A 215 -8.27 -27.78 -7.08
C THR A 215 -9.51 -27.31 -7.84
N LEU A 216 -10.67 -27.33 -7.19
CA LEU A 216 -11.90 -26.71 -7.70
C LEU A 216 -11.76 -25.18 -7.71
N ASN A 217 -11.89 -24.59 -8.89
CA ASN A 217 -11.89 -23.14 -9.09
C ASN A 217 -13.25 -22.71 -9.62
N ASP A 218 -13.56 -21.44 -9.42
CA ASP A 218 -14.76 -20.81 -9.99
C ASP A 218 -14.72 -20.89 -11.54
N GLU A 219 -15.88 -20.91 -12.20
CA GLU A 219 -15.95 -21.13 -13.65
C GLU A 219 -15.22 -20.03 -14.45
N ASP A 220 -15.23 -18.81 -13.94
CA ASP A 220 -14.56 -17.63 -14.49
C ASP A 220 -13.09 -17.50 -14.06
N ALA A 221 -12.55 -18.42 -13.26
CA ALA A 221 -11.17 -18.36 -12.78
C ALA A 221 -10.15 -18.57 -13.91
N VAL A 222 -9.51 -17.47 -14.33
CA VAL A 222 -8.42 -17.43 -15.34
C VAL A 222 -7.15 -18.15 -14.88
N PHE A 223 -6.92 -18.21 -13.56
CA PHE A 223 -5.80 -18.89 -12.94
C PHE A 223 -6.29 -19.78 -11.80
N CYS A 224 -5.61 -20.90 -11.55
CA CYS A 224 -5.92 -21.73 -10.39
C CYS A 224 -5.55 -21.03 -9.08
N LYS A 225 -6.48 -20.97 -8.12
CA LYS A 225 -6.26 -20.33 -6.80
C LYS A 225 -5.21 -21.02 -5.92
N LYS A 226 -4.82 -22.26 -6.24
CA LYS A 226 -3.84 -23.03 -5.48
C LYS A 226 -2.45 -23.05 -6.13
N CYS A 227 -2.36 -23.41 -7.41
CA CYS A 227 -1.06 -23.62 -8.09
C CYS A 227 -0.68 -22.50 -9.06
N GLY A 228 -1.58 -21.55 -9.35
CA GLY A 228 -1.30 -20.42 -10.25
C GLY A 228 -1.31 -20.78 -11.75
N THR A 229 -1.50 -22.05 -12.12
CA THR A 229 -1.55 -22.48 -13.53
C THR A 229 -2.71 -21.79 -14.25
N LYS A 230 -2.42 -21.19 -15.41
CA LYS A 230 -3.41 -20.51 -16.26
C LYS A 230 -4.40 -21.52 -16.82
N ARG A 231 -5.68 -21.20 -16.76
CA ARG A 231 -6.79 -22.05 -17.21
C ARG A 231 -7.33 -21.50 -18.53
N ALA A 232 -7.73 -22.38 -19.44
CA ALA A 232 -8.46 -21.98 -20.64
C ALA A 232 -9.93 -21.76 -20.26
N LEU A 233 -10.44 -20.54 -20.44
CA LEU A 233 -11.86 -20.25 -20.30
C LEU A 233 -12.64 -20.92 -21.45
N ALA A 234 -13.83 -21.44 -21.17
CA ALA A 234 -14.81 -21.70 -22.23
C ALA A 234 -15.27 -20.35 -22.79
N ALA A 235 -15.41 -20.25 -24.12
CA ALA A 235 -15.89 -19.04 -24.77
C ALA A 235 -17.24 -18.60 -24.17
N PRO A 236 -17.52 -17.28 -24.08
CA PRO A 236 -18.82 -16.80 -23.62
C PRO A 236 -19.93 -17.43 -24.47
N GLN A 237 -20.95 -17.99 -23.81
CA GLN A 237 -22.16 -18.41 -24.49
C GLN A 237 -22.87 -17.14 -24.96
N ASP A 238 -22.80 -16.87 -26.26
CA ASP A 238 -23.72 -15.93 -26.91
C ASP A 238 -25.13 -16.50 -26.77
N ASP A 239 -25.94 -15.90 -25.89
CA ASP A 239 -27.38 -16.20 -25.82
C ASP A 239 -28.04 -15.73 -27.13
N PRO A 240 -28.71 -16.63 -27.88
CA PRO A 240 -29.44 -16.25 -29.06
C PRO A 240 -30.85 -15.75 -28.69
N ALA A 241 -31.18 -14.58 -29.23
CA ALA A 241 -32.53 -14.14 -29.59
C ALA A 241 -33.56 -13.89 -28.46
N ALA A 242 -33.86 -12.59 -28.28
CA ALA A 242 -35.24 -12.14 -28.35
C ALA A 242 -35.30 -10.96 -29.35
N THR A 243 -35.63 -11.27 -30.60
CA THR A 243 -36.14 -10.33 -31.60
C THR A 243 -37.64 -10.16 -31.44
N ASP A 244 -38.14 -9.09 -32.06
CA ASP A 244 -39.54 -8.64 -32.24
C ASP A 244 -39.99 -7.66 -31.13
N ASP A 245 -40.38 -6.40 -31.39
CA ASP A 245 -40.86 -5.80 -32.64
C ASP A 245 -40.91 -4.25 -32.55
N ALA A 246 -41.16 -3.62 -33.71
CA ALA A 246 -41.57 -2.22 -33.95
C ALA A 246 -40.52 -1.17 -34.38
N ALA A 247 -40.12 -1.30 -35.65
CA ALA A 247 -40.17 -0.29 -36.71
C ALA A 247 -40.30 1.21 -36.37
N ALA A 248 -39.33 2.00 -36.83
CA ALA A 248 -39.54 3.31 -37.45
C ALA A 248 -38.43 3.61 -38.46
N THR A 249 -38.71 3.36 -39.73
CA THR A 249 -37.92 3.80 -40.89
C THR A 249 -38.42 5.17 -41.35
N VAL A 250 -37.58 6.21 -41.36
CA VAL A 250 -37.75 7.41 -42.20
C VAL A 250 -36.37 7.96 -42.62
N ASP A 251 -36.09 7.80 -43.92
CA ASP A 251 -35.30 8.60 -44.87
C ASP A 251 -33.86 9.07 -44.58
N GLU A 252 -32.89 8.33 -45.14
CA GLU A 252 -31.55 8.79 -45.53
C GLU A 252 -31.45 9.01 -47.07
N ASP A 253 -32.32 9.83 -47.67
CA ASP A 253 -32.23 10.21 -49.09
C ASP A 253 -32.23 11.75 -49.30
N GLU A 254 -31.58 12.49 -48.38
CA GLU A 254 -31.36 13.95 -48.53
C GLU A 254 -29.88 14.37 -48.54
N ASN A 255 -28.93 13.48 -48.24
CA ASN A 255 -27.50 13.84 -48.20
C ASN A 255 -26.80 13.75 -49.57
N ASP A 256 -27.27 12.89 -50.48
CA ASP A 256 -26.59 12.66 -51.78
C ASP A 256 -27.01 13.60 -52.91
N ARG A 257 -28.16 14.30 -52.82
CA ARG A 257 -28.54 15.32 -53.82
C ARG A 257 -27.85 16.68 -53.63
N ARG A 258 -27.29 16.97 -52.45
CA ARG A 258 -26.55 18.23 -52.18
C ARG A 258 -25.07 18.19 -52.58
N ARG A 259 -24.55 17.04 -53.00
CA ARG A 259 -23.15 16.87 -53.44
C ARG A 259 -22.96 16.89 -54.96
N ALA A 260 -24.03 17.01 -55.75
CA ALA A 260 -23.99 16.95 -57.21
C ALA A 260 -24.57 18.19 -57.93
N SER A 261 -24.64 19.35 -57.25
CA SER A 261 -25.04 20.64 -57.83
C SER A 261 -24.03 21.73 -57.49
#